data_AF-A0A835V029-F1
#
_entry.id   AF-A0A835V029-F1
#
_cell.length_a   1.000
_cell.length_b   1.000
_cell.length_c   1.000
_cell.angle_alpha   90.00
_cell.angle_beta   90.00
_cell.angle_gamma   90.00
#
_symmetry.space_group_name_H-M   'P 1'
#
loop_
_entity.id
_entity.type
_entity.pdbx_description
1 polymer ?
#
loop_
_entity_poly.entity_id
_entity_poly.type
_entity_poly.pdbx_seq_one_letter_code
_entity_poly.pdbx_strand_id
1 'polypeptide(L)'
;MQNTVHGESSPPRLSRKKRKRAARPGSNSVATISAFRSKYWRQRYSLFSRYDDGIKMDEEGWFSVTPEAIAAEQAAHAAAHGVPVIIDCFAGVGGNAIQFAARSFYVVAIEIDPRKVKCAIKNARIYGVEDKIDFVVGDFFRLAPFLKVFDI
;
A
#
# COMPACT_ATOMS: atom_id res chain seq x y z
N MET A 1 -9.56 -1.58 -91.30
CA MET A 1 -8.23 -2.20 -91.13
C MET A 1 -8.28 -3.05 -89.88
N GLN A 2 -7.90 -4.32 -90.02
CA GLN A 2 -7.91 -5.36 -88.98
C GLN A 2 -6.82 -5.10 -87.92
N ASN A 3 -7.07 -5.59 -86.70
CA ASN A 3 -6.12 -6.14 -85.71
C ASN A 3 -6.74 -5.97 -84.30
N THR A 4 -6.59 -6.81 -83.27
CA THR A 4 -6.15 -8.19 -83.04
C THR A 4 -6.58 -8.49 -81.60
N VAL A 5 -6.95 -9.74 -81.33
CA VAL A 5 -6.96 -10.50 -80.05
C VAL A 5 -6.46 -9.77 -78.79
N HIS A 6 -7.16 -9.89 -77.66
CA HIS A 6 -6.64 -10.49 -76.41
C HIS A 6 -7.72 -10.60 -75.34
N GLY A 7 -7.94 -11.83 -74.86
CA GLY A 7 -8.80 -12.13 -73.73
C GLY A 7 -8.18 -11.64 -72.43
N GLU A 8 -8.96 -10.91 -71.65
CA GLU A 8 -8.60 -10.53 -70.29
C GLU A 8 -9.07 -11.62 -69.32
N SER A 9 -8.09 -12.29 -68.72
CA SER A 9 -8.26 -13.22 -67.64
C SER A 9 -8.77 -12.49 -66.39
N SER A 10 -9.77 -13.08 -65.72
CA SER A 10 -10.29 -12.55 -64.45
C SER A 10 -9.18 -12.45 -63.39
N PRO A 11 -9.18 -11.41 -62.53
CA PRO A 11 -8.14 -11.27 -61.52
C PRO A 11 -8.22 -12.40 -60.49
N PRO A 12 -7.09 -12.85 -59.93
CA PRO A 12 -7.07 -13.94 -58.96
C PRO A 12 -7.80 -13.50 -57.68
N ARG A 13 -8.68 -14.38 -57.17
CA ARG A 13 -9.31 -14.21 -55.86
C ARG A 13 -8.24 -14.20 -54.78
N LEU A 14 -7.96 -13.03 -54.20
CA LEU A 14 -7.11 -12.89 -53.02
C LEU A 14 -7.72 -13.69 -51.86
N SER A 15 -7.00 -14.71 -51.39
CA SER A 15 -7.40 -15.49 -50.23
C SER A 15 -7.40 -14.60 -48.99
N ARG A 16 -8.55 -14.49 -48.33
CA ARG A 16 -8.74 -13.73 -47.10
C ARG A 16 -7.95 -14.43 -45.98
N LYS A 17 -6.72 -14.01 -45.71
CA LYS A 17 -6.00 -14.43 -44.49
C LYS A 17 -6.84 -14.00 -43.28
N LYS A 18 -7.34 -14.97 -42.50
CA LYS A 18 -7.95 -14.71 -41.18
C LYS A 18 -6.89 -14.03 -40.31
N ARG A 19 -7.01 -12.71 -40.12
CA ARG A 19 -6.25 -12.00 -39.08
C ARG A 19 -6.70 -12.58 -37.74
N LYS A 20 -5.81 -13.31 -37.06
CA LYS A 20 -5.99 -13.62 -35.64
C LYS A 20 -6.10 -12.27 -34.93
N ARG A 21 -7.26 -12.00 -34.32
CA ARG A 21 -7.42 -10.84 -33.43
C ARG A 21 -6.37 -10.98 -32.33
N ALA A 22 -5.42 -10.06 -32.29
CA ALA A 22 -4.55 -9.90 -31.14
C ALA A 22 -5.46 -9.67 -29.92
N ALA A 23 -5.32 -10.51 -28.91
CA ALA A 23 -6.05 -10.36 -27.66
C ALA A 23 -5.71 -9.00 -27.04
N ARG A 24 -6.73 -8.24 -26.63
CA ARG A 24 -6.56 -7.00 -25.88
C ARG A 24 -5.84 -7.33 -24.56
N PRO A 25 -4.76 -6.62 -24.17
CA PRO A 25 -4.15 -6.79 -22.86
C PRO A 25 -5.06 -6.10 -21.84
N GLY A 26 -6.07 -6.82 -21.32
CA GLY A 26 -7.07 -6.23 -20.43
C GLY A 26 -7.55 -7.13 -19.30
N SER A 27 -7.12 -8.38 -19.21
CA SER A 27 -7.63 -9.34 -18.21
C SER A 27 -6.63 -9.79 -17.15
N ASN A 28 -5.34 -9.43 -17.27
CA ASN A 28 -4.31 -9.97 -16.38
C ASN A 28 -4.05 -9.11 -15.13
N SER A 29 -4.45 -7.84 -15.09
CA SER A 29 -4.20 -6.97 -13.92
C SER A 29 -5.13 -7.33 -12.75
N VAL A 30 -6.42 -7.53 -13.01
CA VAL A 30 -7.43 -7.76 -11.94
C VAL A 30 -7.26 -9.13 -11.27
N ALA A 31 -7.03 -10.19 -12.04
CA ALA A 31 -6.80 -11.53 -11.50
C ALA A 31 -5.53 -11.58 -10.63
N THR A 32 -4.49 -10.86 -11.06
CA THR A 32 -3.21 -10.76 -10.38
C THR A 32 -3.34 -9.97 -9.07
N ILE A 33 -4.01 -8.80 -9.08
CA ILE A 33 -4.32 -8.01 -7.88
C ILE A 33 -5.15 -8.84 -6.87
N SER A 34 -6.13 -9.61 -7.36
CA SER A 34 -6.95 -10.50 -6.53
C SER A 34 -6.15 -11.64 -5.88
N ALA A 35 -5.25 -12.27 -6.64
CA ALA A 35 -4.38 -13.34 -6.13
C ALA A 35 -3.33 -12.81 -5.14
N PHE A 36 -2.75 -11.64 -5.41
CA PHE A 36 -1.80 -10.99 -4.51
C PHE A 36 -2.44 -10.58 -3.20
N ARG A 37 -3.62 -9.98 -3.24
CA ARG A 37 -4.39 -9.67 -2.02
C ARG A 37 -4.73 -10.92 -1.23
N SER A 38 -4.96 -12.06 -1.89
CA SER A 38 -5.22 -13.34 -1.23
C SER A 38 -4.04 -13.86 -0.40
N LYS A 39 -2.78 -13.53 -0.76
CA LYS A 39 -1.60 -13.87 0.06
C LYS A 39 -1.60 -13.09 1.38
N TYR A 40 -1.80 -11.77 1.32
CA TYR A 40 -1.78 -10.90 2.50
C TYR A 40 -3.04 -11.06 3.36
N TRP A 41 -4.19 -11.30 2.73
CA TRP A 41 -5.44 -11.62 3.42
C TRP A 41 -5.32 -12.87 4.31
N ARG A 42 -4.65 -13.92 3.83
CA ARG A 42 -4.37 -15.12 4.63
C ARG A 42 -3.45 -14.84 5.82
N GLN A 43 -2.63 -13.79 5.74
CA GLN A 43 -1.72 -13.35 6.78
C GLN A 43 -2.26 -12.18 7.60
N ARG A 44 -3.53 -11.78 7.43
CA ARG A 44 -4.07 -10.56 8.06
C ARG A 44 -3.87 -10.51 9.58
N TYR A 45 -3.92 -11.65 10.26
CA TYR A 45 -3.66 -11.73 11.71
C TYR A 45 -2.18 -11.62 12.10
N SER A 46 -1.26 -11.87 11.16
CA SER A 46 0.18 -11.58 11.35
C SER A 46 0.45 -10.09 11.15
N LEU A 47 -0.32 -9.41 10.29
CA LEU A 47 -0.23 -7.97 10.08
C LEU A 47 -0.87 -7.19 11.23
N PHE A 48 -2.04 -7.61 11.67
CA PHE A 48 -2.74 -7.10 12.86
C PHE A 48 -3.46 -8.25 13.56
N SER A 49 -3.03 -8.60 14.77
CA SER A 49 -3.64 -9.64 15.60
C SER A 49 -5.13 -9.37 15.85
N ARG A 50 -5.50 -8.09 15.97
CA ARG A 50 -6.87 -7.61 16.18
C ARG A 50 -7.62 -7.28 14.89
N TYR A 51 -7.27 -7.93 13.78
CA TYR A 51 -7.84 -7.61 12.46
C TYR A 51 -9.38 -7.57 12.45
N ASP A 52 -10.02 -8.57 13.06
CA ASP A 52 -11.49 -8.71 13.05
C ASP A 52 -12.21 -7.72 13.97
N ASP A 53 -11.49 -6.99 14.83
CA ASP A 53 -12.05 -5.92 15.67
C ASP A 53 -12.36 -4.64 14.86
N GLY A 54 -12.13 -4.68 13.54
CA GLY A 54 -12.54 -3.63 12.60
C GLY A 54 -11.40 -2.88 11.94
N ILE A 55 -10.20 -3.47 11.89
CA ILE A 55 -9.01 -2.88 11.29
C ILE A 55 -9.29 -2.38 9.87
N LYS A 56 -8.76 -1.20 9.56
CA LYS A 56 -8.86 -0.56 8.25
C LYS A 56 -7.52 -0.62 7.53
N MET A 57 -7.57 -1.17 6.33
CA MET A 57 -6.45 -1.29 5.40
C MET A 57 -6.83 -0.60 4.09
N ASP A 58 -5.92 0.20 3.54
CA ASP A 58 -5.98 0.65 2.16
C ASP A 58 -5.29 -0.37 1.23
N GLU A 59 -5.24 -0.10 -0.07
CA GLU A 59 -4.59 -1.02 -1.02
C GLU A 59 -3.10 -1.18 -0.72
N GLU A 60 -2.40 -0.09 -0.42
CA GLU A 60 -0.96 -0.11 -0.19
C GLU A 60 -0.58 -0.74 1.16
N GLY A 61 -1.37 -0.51 2.21
CA GLY A 61 -1.14 -1.01 3.55
C GLY A 61 -1.02 -2.54 3.60
N TRP A 62 -1.72 -3.27 2.74
CA TRP A 62 -1.57 -4.72 2.64
C TRP A 62 -0.15 -5.17 2.30
N PHE A 63 0.59 -4.33 1.58
CA PHE A 63 1.95 -4.63 1.12
C PHE A 63 3.01 -4.00 2.00
N SER A 64 2.72 -2.85 2.60
CA SER A 64 3.71 -2.03 3.30
C SER A 64 3.68 -2.17 4.81
N VAL A 65 2.57 -2.62 5.41
CA VAL A 65 2.51 -2.71 6.88
C VAL A 65 3.50 -3.75 7.39
N THR A 66 4.32 -3.34 8.36
CA THR A 66 5.20 -4.24 9.10
C THR A 66 4.35 -5.27 9.85
N PRO A 67 4.64 -6.58 9.76
CA PRO A 67 3.98 -7.58 10.60
C PRO A 67 4.07 -7.20 12.09
N GLU A 68 2.98 -7.41 12.83
CA GLU A 68 2.80 -6.90 14.20
C GLU A 68 3.94 -7.33 15.14
N ALA A 69 4.34 -8.61 15.05
CA ALA A 69 5.42 -9.14 15.89
C ALA A 69 6.77 -8.45 15.63
N ILE A 70 7.05 -8.05 14.39
CA ILE A 70 8.29 -7.35 14.03
C ILE A 70 8.25 -5.91 14.54
N ALA A 71 7.11 -5.22 14.36
CA ALA A 71 6.92 -3.87 14.88
C ALA A 71 6.99 -3.83 16.42
N ALA A 72 6.44 -4.84 17.10
CA ALA A 72 6.52 -4.98 18.55
C ALA A 72 7.97 -5.18 19.04
N GLU A 73 8.76 -6.00 18.34
CA GLU A 73 10.17 -6.21 18.68
C GLU A 73 10.99 -4.92 18.49
N GLN A 74 10.73 -4.17 17.41
CA GLN A 74 11.36 -2.86 17.18
C GLN A 74 11.02 -1.86 18.30
N ALA A 75 9.76 -1.83 18.74
CA ALA A 75 9.35 -0.99 19.86
C ALA A 75 10.00 -1.43 21.18
N ALA A 76 10.12 -2.74 21.43
CA ALA A 76 10.80 -3.26 22.61
C ALA A 76 12.29 -2.89 22.63
N HIS A 77 12.98 -3.01 21.49
CA HIS A 77 14.37 -2.59 21.35
C HIS A 77 14.53 -1.08 21.58
N ALA A 78 13.66 -0.26 20.98
CA ALA A 78 13.68 1.19 21.20
C ALA A 78 13.55 1.56 22.69
N ALA A 79 12.74 0.81 23.46
CA ALA A 79 12.46 1.12 24.85
C ALA A 79 13.70 0.96 25.75
N ALA A 80 14.68 0.15 25.32
CA ALA A 80 15.96 0.00 26.02
C ALA A 80 16.83 1.27 25.98
N HIS A 81 16.53 2.23 25.09
CA HIS A 81 17.31 3.46 24.92
C HIS A 81 16.78 4.67 25.72
N GLY A 82 15.66 4.52 26.45
CA GLY A 82 15.16 5.56 27.34
C GLY A 82 14.63 6.84 26.65
N VAL A 83 14.34 6.79 25.35
CA VAL A 83 13.79 7.94 24.62
C VAL A 83 12.28 8.08 24.86
N PRO A 84 11.75 9.29 25.16
CA PRO A 84 10.33 9.46 25.49
C PRO A 84 9.41 9.59 24.27
N VAL A 85 9.97 10.01 23.12
CA VAL A 85 9.20 10.37 21.92
C VAL A 85 9.77 9.67 20.69
N ILE A 86 8.88 9.16 19.83
CA ILE A 86 9.20 8.56 18.54
C ILE A 86 8.53 9.37 17.42
N ILE A 87 9.25 9.58 16.33
CA ILE A 87 8.69 10.12 15.08
C ILE A 87 8.60 8.96 14.09
N ASP A 88 7.38 8.57 13.75
CA ASP A 88 7.13 7.63 12.65
C ASP A 88 6.93 8.45 11.36
N CYS A 89 7.98 8.52 10.55
CA CYS A 89 8.04 9.43 9.40
C CYS A 89 7.11 9.06 8.24
N PHE A 90 6.67 7.80 8.18
CA PHE A 90 5.86 7.23 7.09
C PHE A 90 4.85 6.24 7.66
N ALA A 91 3.96 6.74 8.52
CA ALA A 91 3.16 5.92 9.42
C ALA A 91 2.19 4.97 8.69
N GLY A 92 1.82 5.26 7.44
CA GLY A 92 0.91 4.43 6.67
C GLY A 92 -0.41 4.19 7.41
N VAL A 93 -0.79 2.91 7.54
CA VAL A 93 -2.00 2.48 8.29
C VAL A 93 -1.75 2.31 9.79
N GLY A 94 -0.58 2.70 10.30
CA GLY A 94 -0.28 2.80 11.73
C GLY A 94 0.41 1.60 12.37
N GLY A 95 0.91 0.63 11.59
CA GLY A 95 1.49 -0.62 12.14
C GLY A 95 2.59 -0.40 13.19
N ASN A 96 3.64 0.34 12.84
CA ASN A 96 4.75 0.64 13.76
C ASN A 96 4.30 1.62 14.86
N ALA A 97 3.66 2.72 14.50
CA ALA A 97 3.15 3.73 15.43
C ALA A 97 2.33 3.13 16.59
N ILE A 98 1.44 2.17 16.29
CA ILE A 98 0.64 1.47 17.30
C ILE A 98 1.52 0.70 18.29
N GLN A 99 2.54 -0.01 17.81
CA GLN A 99 3.42 -0.80 18.67
C GLN A 99 4.34 0.06 19.51
N PHE A 100 4.85 1.18 18.97
CA PHE A 100 5.56 2.17 19.78
C PHE A 100 4.65 2.75 20.88
N ALA A 101 3.44 3.19 20.54
CA ALA A 101 2.51 3.73 21.53
C ALA A 101 2.11 2.70 22.62
N ALA A 102 1.95 1.43 22.23
CA ALA A 102 1.71 0.32 23.16
C ALA A 102 2.89 0.09 24.13
N ARG A 103 4.10 0.51 23.75
CA ARG A 103 5.31 0.46 24.59
C ARG A 103 5.58 1.76 25.35
N SER A 104 4.55 2.59 25.53
CA SER A 104 4.58 3.84 26.31
C SER A 104 5.40 4.99 25.71
N PHE A 105 5.74 4.91 24.42
CA PHE A 105 6.24 6.08 23.70
C PHE A 105 5.10 7.06 23.41
N TYR A 106 5.41 8.35 23.41
CA TYR A 106 4.60 9.32 22.67
C TYR A 106 5.02 9.29 21.20
N VAL A 107 4.08 9.18 20.27
CA VAL A 107 4.39 9.01 18.85
C VAL A 107 3.88 10.19 18.04
N VAL A 108 4.74 10.78 17.22
CA VAL A 108 4.33 11.70 16.15
C VAL A 108 4.32 10.91 14.85
N ALA A 109 3.13 10.54 14.38
CA ALA A 109 2.91 9.72 13.19
C ALA A 109 2.64 10.61 11.97
N ILE A 110 3.64 10.74 11.09
CA ILE A 110 3.59 11.55 9.88
C ILE A 110 3.24 10.66 8.69
N GLU A 111 2.26 11.06 7.91
CA GLU A 111 1.89 10.38 6.66
C GLU A 111 1.33 11.38 5.65
N ILE A 112 1.74 11.26 4.39
CA ILE A 112 1.38 12.22 3.35
C ILE A 112 -0.04 12.00 2.83
N ASP A 113 -0.54 10.76 2.87
CA ASP A 113 -1.91 10.44 2.45
C ASP A 113 -2.91 10.55 3.61
N PRO A 114 -3.84 11.53 3.59
CA PRO A 114 -4.85 11.69 4.64
C PRO A 114 -5.78 10.47 4.78
N ARG A 115 -5.92 9.63 3.76
CA ARG A 115 -6.71 8.39 3.83
C ARG A 115 -6.03 7.33 4.69
N LYS A 116 -4.70 7.23 4.60
CA LYS A 116 -3.90 6.34 5.45
C LYS A 116 -3.92 6.80 6.90
N VAL A 117 -3.79 8.10 7.15
CA VAL A 117 -3.97 8.69 8.49
C VAL A 117 -5.33 8.33 9.11
N LYS A 118 -6.43 8.42 8.34
CA LYS A 118 -7.76 8.00 8.81
C LYS A 118 -7.82 6.51 9.18
N CYS A 119 -7.08 5.66 8.49
CA CYS A 119 -6.96 4.24 8.84
C CYS A 119 -6.15 4.08 10.13
N ALA A 120 -4.99 4.74 10.21
CA ALA A 120 -4.10 4.70 11.37
C ALA A 120 -4.79 5.14 12.67
N ILE A 121 -5.56 6.24 12.65
CA ILE A 121 -6.36 6.70 13.80
C ILE A 121 -7.33 5.62 14.27
N LYS A 122 -8.10 5.02 13.35
CA LYS A 122 -9.07 3.96 13.69
C LYS A 122 -8.39 2.70 14.21
N ASN A 123 -7.26 2.33 13.63
CA ASN A 123 -6.49 1.18 14.05
C ASN A 123 -5.89 1.42 15.44
N ALA A 124 -5.33 2.59 15.72
CA ALA A 124 -4.83 2.95 17.04
C ALA A 124 -5.93 2.95 18.11
N ARG A 125 -7.15 3.39 17.76
CA ARG A 125 -8.31 3.30 18.65
C ARG A 125 -8.65 1.86 19.01
N ILE A 126 -8.62 0.94 18.04
CA ILE A 126 -8.85 -0.49 18.27
C ILE A 126 -7.84 -1.00 19.29
N TYR A 127 -6.55 -0.67 19.14
CA TYR A 127 -5.48 -1.07 20.07
C TYR A 127 -5.48 -0.28 21.39
N GLY A 128 -6.33 0.75 21.54
CA GLY A 128 -6.44 1.53 22.77
C GLY A 128 -5.26 2.45 23.05
N VAL A 129 -4.60 2.94 22.00
CA VAL A 129 -3.39 3.79 22.10
C VAL A 129 -3.48 5.10 21.30
N GLU A 130 -4.67 5.44 20.79
CA GLU A 130 -4.90 6.67 19.99
C GLU A 130 -4.46 7.94 20.75
N ASP A 131 -4.67 7.97 22.07
CA ASP A 131 -4.34 9.10 22.95
C ASP A 131 -2.83 9.36 23.11
N LYS A 132 -1.99 8.42 22.64
CA LYS A 132 -0.52 8.53 22.71
C LYS A 132 0.11 8.86 21.35
N ILE A 133 -0.70 9.13 20.32
CA ILE A 133 -0.24 9.33 18.96
C ILE A 133 -0.79 10.64 18.40
N ASP A 134 0.10 11.57 18.06
CA ASP A 134 -0.22 12.73 17.22
C ASP A 134 -0.13 12.35 15.76
N PHE A 135 -1.26 12.40 15.07
CA PHE A 135 -1.33 12.13 13.64
C PHE A 135 -1.19 13.41 12.82
N VAL A 136 -0.16 13.45 11.98
CA VAL A 136 0.16 14.61 11.13
C VAL A 136 0.03 14.22 9.67
N VAL A 137 -0.90 14.87 8.96
CA VAL A 137 -0.95 14.77 7.49
C VAL A 137 0.11 15.71 6.92
N GLY A 138 1.16 15.18 6.31
CA GLY A 138 2.24 16.01 5.78
C GLY A 138 3.34 15.24 5.08
N ASP A 139 4.15 15.99 4.34
CA ASP A 139 5.39 15.49 3.74
C ASP A 139 6.51 15.55 4.77
N PHE A 140 6.98 14.39 5.23
CA PHE A 140 8.07 14.31 6.20
C PHE A 140 9.31 15.11 5.77
N PHE A 141 9.69 15.10 4.50
CA PHE A 141 10.90 15.81 4.06
C PHE A 141 10.76 17.32 4.18
N ARG A 142 9.53 17.85 4.12
CA ARG A 142 9.26 19.27 4.37
C ARG A 142 9.16 19.60 5.86
N LEU A 143 8.68 18.65 6.66
CA LEU A 143 8.53 18.82 8.10
C LEU A 143 9.85 18.64 8.87
N ALA A 144 10.71 17.73 8.42
CA ALA A 144 11.94 17.33 9.11
C ALA A 144 12.83 18.51 9.55
N PRO A 145 13.06 19.56 8.74
CA PRO A 145 13.84 20.72 9.16
C PRO A 145 13.29 21.48 10.37
N PHE A 146 12.01 21.29 10.70
CA PHE A 146 11.30 21.96 11.79
C PHE A 146 11.06 21.06 13.00
N LEU A 147 11.33 19.76 12.90
CA LEU A 147 11.22 18.83 14.03
C LEU A 147 12.41 19.05 14.97
N LYS A 148 12.11 19.51 16.18
CA LYS A 148 13.11 19.78 17.22
C LYS A 148 12.84 18.88 18.43
N VAL A 149 13.89 18.27 18.95
CA VAL A 149 13.89 17.70 20.28
C VAL A 149 14.42 18.78 21.20
N PHE A 150 13.66 19.13 22.23
CA PHE A 150 14.16 19.96 23.32
C PHE A 150 14.58 19.00 24.44
N ASP A 151 15.84 19.09 24.84
CA ASP A 151 16.27 18.45 26.09
C ASP A 151 15.53 19.16 27.24
N ILE A 152 14.73 18.40 27.99
CA ILE A 152 14.03 18.86 29.20
C ILE A 152 14.83 18.41 30.41
#